data_AF-A0A4S3LD83-F1
#
_entry.id   AF-A0A4S3LD83-F1
#
_cell.length_a   1.000
_cell.length_b   1.000
_cell.length_c   1.000
_cell.angle_alpha   90.00
_cell.angle_beta   90.00
_cell.angle_gamma   90.00
#
_symmetry.space_group_name_H-M   'P 1'
#
loop_
_entity.id
_entity.type
_entity.pdbx_description
1 polymer ?
#
loop_
_entity_poly.entity_id
_entity_poly.type
_entity_poly.pdbx_seq_one_letter_code
_entity_poly.pdbx_strand_id
1 'polypeptide(L)' 'MKLIAIKPIYHNSNVVVEQETFETNEQHGRELVAKGYAVEVQVNLPSSGLVPDGEENNLPEPEP' A
#
# COMPACT_ATOMS: atom_id res chain seq x y z
N MET A 1 -3.46 1.84 12.89
CA MET A 1 -3.34 1.55 11.44
C MET A 1 -4.66 0.98 10.96
N LYS A 2 -5.28 1.63 9.96
CA LYS A 2 -6.60 1.22 9.45
C LYS A 2 -6.43 0.31 8.25
N LEU A 3 -6.94 -0.90 8.36
CA LEU A 3 -6.80 -1.94 7.35
C LEU A 3 -8.17 -2.50 6.95
N ILE A 4 -8.26 -3.10 5.76
CA ILE A 4 -9.36 -3.95 5.32
C ILE A 4 -8.90 -5.40 5.41
N ALA A 5 -9.64 -6.23 6.12
CA ALA A 5 -9.39 -7.66 6.18
C ALA A 5 -9.68 -8.31 4.81
N ILE A 6 -8.73 -9.07 4.28
CA ILE A 6 -8.94 -9.93 3.10
C ILE A 6 -9.36 -11.34 3.53
N LYS A 7 -9.00 -11.75 4.74
CA LYS A 7 -9.33 -13.04 5.35
C LYS A 7 -9.93 -12.83 6.73
N PRO A 8 -10.69 -13.80 7.28
CA PRO A 8 -11.17 -13.70 8.66
C PRO A 8 -9.98 -13.63 9.63
N ILE A 9 -9.89 -12.53 10.38
CA ILE A 9 -8.81 -12.25 11.34
C ILE A 9 -9.41 -12.19 12.74
N TYR A 10 -8.84 -12.94 13.67
CA TYR A 10 -9.19 -12.81 15.07
C TYR A 10 -8.41 -11.65 15.71
N HIS A 11 -9.11 -10.59 16.10
CA HIS A 11 -8.52 -9.39 16.66
C HIS A 11 -9.37 -8.85 17.82
N ASN A 12 -8.74 -8.55 18.96
CA ASN A 12 -9.42 -7.99 20.15
C ASN A 12 -10.66 -8.79 20.61
N SER A 13 -10.58 -10.13 20.58
CA SER A 13 -11.70 -11.02 20.89
C SER A 13 -12.89 -10.92 19.94
N ASN A 14 -12.69 -10.34 18.76
CA ASN A 14 -13.67 -10.25 17.69
C ASN A 14 -13.11 -10.88 16.41
N VAL A 15 -13.98 -11.46 15.60
CA VAL A 15 -13.60 -11.99 14.28
C VAL A 15 -13.94 -10.93 13.26
N VAL A 16 -12.91 -10.26 12.75
CA VAL A 16 -13.05 -9.35 11.62
C VAL A 16 -13.18 -10.19 10.36
N VAL A 17 -14.28 -10.07 9.65
CA VAL A 17 -14.56 -10.86 8.45
C VAL A 17 -13.96 -10.23 7.19
N GLU A 18 -13.95 -10.96 6.09
CA GLU A 18 -13.45 -10.47 4.80
C GLU A 18 -14.18 -9.18 4.39
N GLN A 19 -13.42 -8.25 3.82
CA GLN A 19 -13.85 -6.90 3.43
C GLN A 19 -14.25 -5.97 4.59
N GLU A 20 -14.06 -6.39 5.83
CA GLU A 20 -14.33 -5.54 6.98
C GLU A 20 -13.12 -4.65 7.32
N THR A 21 -13.40 -3.36 7.54
CA THR A 21 -12.38 -2.42 7.99
C THR A 21 -12.20 -2.51 9.49
N PHE A 22 -10.96 -2.62 9.95
CA PHE A 22 -10.63 -2.65 11.36
C PHE A 22 -9.38 -1.79 11.62
N GLU A 23 -9.26 -1.34 12.86
CA GLU A 23 -8.09 -0.63 13.32
C GLU A 23 -7.24 -1.55 14.19
N THR A 24 -5.94 -1.58 13.91
CA THR A 24 -4.97 -2.35 14.69
C THR A 24 -3.69 -1.55 14.92
N ASN A 25 -2.76 -2.08 15.71
CA ASN A 25 -1.47 -1.45 15.94
C ASN A 25 -0.59 -1.50 14.67
N GLU A 26 0.37 -0.58 14.52
CA GLU A 26 1.22 -0.52 13.33
C GLU A 26 2.02 -1.80 13.09
N GLN A 27 2.59 -2.39 14.14
CA GLN A 27 3.41 -3.59 14.01
C GLN A 27 2.56 -4.79 13.54
N HIS A 28 1.40 -4.97 14.14
CA HIS A 28 0.46 -6.02 13.78
C HIS A 28 -0.11 -5.79 12.37
N GLY A 29 -0.44 -4.54 12.05
CA GLY A 29 -0.99 -4.19 10.75
C GLY A 29 -0.03 -4.49 9.60
N ARG A 30 1.24 -4.12 9.73
CA ARG A 30 2.28 -4.47 8.74
C ARG A 30 2.45 -5.98 8.58
N GLU A 31 2.35 -6.74 9.67
CA GLU A 31 2.43 -8.20 9.59
C GLU A 31 1.25 -8.78 8.80
N LEU A 32 0.03 -8.28 9.03
CA LEU A 32 -1.16 -8.71 8.29
C LEU A 32 -1.07 -8.34 6.81
N VAL A 33 -0.54 -7.16 6.49
CA VAL A 33 -0.33 -6.72 5.10
C VAL A 33 0.74 -7.56 4.42
N ALA A 34 1.89 -7.78 5.07
CA ALA A 34 2.99 -8.58 4.52
C ALA A 34 2.58 -10.04 4.29
N LYS A 35 1.73 -10.59 5.16
CA LYS A 35 1.20 -11.95 5.03
C LYS A 35 -0.03 -12.05 4.09
N GLY A 36 -0.56 -10.93 3.60
CA GLY A 36 -1.74 -10.89 2.73
C GLY A 36 -3.07 -11.23 3.41
N TYR A 37 -3.16 -11.05 4.73
CA TYR A 37 -4.42 -11.18 5.48
C TYR A 37 -5.24 -9.89 5.47
N ALA A 38 -4.60 -8.73 5.29
CA ALA A 38 -5.26 -7.44 5.26
C ALA A 38 -4.56 -6.49 4.28
N VAL A 39 -5.21 -5.38 3.92
CA VAL A 39 -4.64 -4.32 3.09
C VAL A 39 -4.83 -2.96 3.75
N GLU A 40 -3.88 -2.06 3.55
CA GLU A 40 -3.98 -0.70 4.08
C GLU A 40 -5.13 0.05 3.42
N VAL A 41 -5.95 0.72 4.24
CA VAL A 41 -6.93 1.69 3.73
C VAL A 41 -6.16 2.94 3.33
N GLN A 42 -5.43 2.85 2.22
CA GLN A 42 -4.87 4.02 1.59
C GLN A 42 -6.02 4.70 0.87
N VAL A 43 -6.50 5.81 1.44
CA VAL A 43 -7.33 6.75 0.70
C VAL A 43 -6.52 7.08 -0.53
N ASN A 44 -6.98 6.59 -1.68
CA ASN A 44 -6.41 6.91 -2.97
C ASN A 44 -6.64 8.41 -3.19
N LEU A 45 -5.81 9.26 -2.59
CA LEU A 45 -5.39 10.42 -3.33
C LEU A 45 -4.59 9.83 -4.49
N PRO A 46 -4.94 10.15 -5.75
CA PRO A 46 -4.03 9.89 -6.84
C PRO A 46 -2.77 10.69 -6.53
N SER A 47 -1.77 10.03 -5.95
CA SER A 47 -0.40 10.53 -5.95
C SER A 47 -0.03 10.63 -7.42
N SER A 48 -0.33 11.79 -8.00
CA SER A 48 -0.10 12.14 -9.39
C SER A 48 1.32 11.71 -9.76
N GLY A 49 1.42 11.09 -10.93
CA GLY A 49 2.58 10.35 -11.38
C GLY A 49 3.90 11.08 -11.19
N LEU A 50 4.73 10.54 -10.31
CA LEU A 50 6.16 10.48 -10.60
C LEU A 50 6.31 9.46 -11.73
N VAL A 51 6.08 9.94 -12.96
CA VAL A 51 6.92 9.47 -14.07
C VAL A 51 8.36 9.69 -13.58
N PRO A 52 9.24 8.67 -13.56
CA PRO A 52 10.64 8.94 -13.37
C PRO A 52 11.02 9.95 -14.46
N ASP A 53 11.50 11.10 -14.00
CA ASP A 53 11.95 12.22 -14.81
C ASP A 53 12.74 11.64 -15.99
N GLY A 54 12.30 12.02 -17.20
CA GLY A 54 12.87 11.51 -18.43
C GLY A 54 14.38 11.57 -18.36
N GLU A 55 14.99 10.46 -18.74
CA GLU A 55 16.37 10.32 -19.18
C GLU A 55 16.63 11.30 -20.35
N GLU A 56 16.64 12.60 -20.02
CA GLU A 56 17.20 13.68 -20.81
C GLU A 56 18.71 13.55 -20.68
N ASN A 57 19.31 12.63 -21.43
CA ASN A 57 20.73 12.74 -21.78
C ASN A 57 21.04 11.84 -22.97
N ASN A 58 21.83 12.39 -23.90
CA ASN A 58 22.48 11.79 -25.06
C ASN A 58 21.76 11.92 -26.42
N LEU A 59 21.40 13.13 -26.81
CA LEU A 59 21.61 13.52 -28.22
C LEU A 59 23.10 13.88 -28.37
N PRO A 60 23.90 13.15 -29.17
CA PRO A 60 25.27 13.55 -29.42
C PRO A 60 25.26 14.87 -30.21
N GLU A 61 26.04 15.83 -29.71
CA GLU A 61 26.34 17.09 -30.37
C GLU A 61 26.86 16.79 -31.80
N PRO A 62 26.32 17.41 -32.87
CA PRO A 62 26.90 17.21 -34.18
C PRO A 62 28.28 17.86 -34.22
N GLU A 63 29.31 17.03 -34.41
CA GLU A 63 30.69 17.44 -34.65
C GLU A 63 30.82 18.40 -35.86
N PRO A 64 31.88 19.24 -35.90
CA PRO A 64 31.88 20.59 -36.51
C PRO A 64 31.78 20.68 -38.03
#